data_AF-A0A9Q7WJM7-F1
#
_entry.id   AF-A0A9Q7WJM7-F1
#
_cell.length_a   1.000
_cell.length_b   1.000
_cell.length_c   1.000
_cell.angle_alpha   90.00
_cell.angle_beta   90.00
_cell.angle_gamma   90.00
#
_symmetry.space_group_name_H-M   'P 1'
#
loop_
_entity.id
_entity.type
_entity.pdbx_description
1 polymer ?
#
loop_
_entity_poly.entity_id
_entity_poly.type
_entity_poly.pdbx_seq_one_letter_code
_entity_poly.pdbx_strand_id
1 'polypeptide(L)' 'MLTNRDGGLVALSNIKSSLREALAPHERLRWITPHSFRRSVGTVVRDELGVEAAQQQLGHRQLATTKRHYV' A
#
# COMPACT_ATOMS: atom_id res chain seq x y z
N MET A 1 12.53 10.09 -2.08
CA MET A 1 12.46 10.03 -0.61
C MET A 1 11.33 10.95 -0.15
N LEU A 2 10.48 10.53 0.79
CA LEU A 2 9.44 11.42 1.34
C LEU A 2 10.07 12.35 2.36
N THR A 3 9.89 13.66 2.18
CA THR A 3 10.39 14.71 3.07
C THR A 3 9.24 15.44 3.75
N ASN A 4 9.45 15.85 5.00
CA ASN A 4 8.52 16.71 5.72
C ASN A 4 8.62 18.14 5.18
N ARG A 5 7.76 19.04 5.67
CA ARG A 5 7.74 20.45 5.27
C ARG A 5 9.06 21.20 5.50
N ASP A 6 9.92 20.68 6.38
CA ASP A 6 11.20 21.27 6.77
C ASP A 6 12.38 20.59 6.06
N GLY A 7 12.11 19.71 5.07
CA GLY A 7 13.13 19.01 4.28
C GLY A 7 13.73 17.77 4.95
N GLY A 8 13.33 17.43 6.17
CA GLY A 8 13.76 16.22 6.88
C GLY A 8 13.06 14.95 6.38
N LEU A 9 13.69 13.78 6.56
CA LEU A 9 13.08 12.50 6.19
C LEU A 9 11.82 12.22 7.02
N VAL A 10 10.75 11.75 6.36
CA VAL A 10 9.52 11.38 7.06
C VAL A 10 9.64 9.98 7.65
N ALA A 11 9.45 9.86 8.97
CA ALA A 11 9.33 8.56 9.63
C ALA A 11 7.99 7.86 9.26
N LEU A 12 8.00 6.53 9.14
CA LEU A 12 6.80 5.74 8.83
C LEU A 12 5.65 5.93 9.83
N SER A 13 5.97 6.17 11.11
CA SER A 13 4.99 6.50 12.15
C SER A 13 4.24 7.80 11.82
N ASN A 14 4.94 8.80 11.28
CA ASN A 14 4.34 10.08 10.90
C ASN A 14 3.36 9.89 9.75
N ILE A 15 3.69 9.06 8.74
CA ILE A 15 2.78 8.76 7.63
C ILE A 15 1.47 8.12 8.14
N LYS A 16 1.56 7.16 9.07
CA LYS A 16 0.38 6.52 9.66
C LYS A 16 -0.47 7.51 10.46
N SER A 17 0.17 8.37 11.25
CA SER A 17 -0.54 9.37 12.06
C SER A 17 -1.20 10.43 11.17
N SER A 18 -0.49 10.98 10.18
CA SER A 18 -1.06 11.95 9.24
C SER A 18 -2.22 11.37 8.43
N LEU A 19 -2.13 10.10 8.01
CA LEU A 19 -3.25 9.43 7.36
C LEU A 19 -4.45 9.29 8.30
N ARG A 20 -4.23 8.88 9.56
CA ARG A 20 -5.30 8.76 10.56
C ARG A 20 -5.98 10.10 10.82
N GLU A 21 -5.20 11.18 10.93
CA GLU A 21 -5.71 12.54 11.11
C GLU A 21 -6.54 13.01 9.91
N ALA A 22 -6.04 12.79 8.68
CA ALA A 22 -6.76 13.14 7.47
C ALA A 22 -8.10 12.39 7.33
N LEU A 23 -8.17 11.16 7.84
CA LEU A 23 -9.38 10.33 7.81
C LEU A 23 -10.31 10.55 9.00
N ALA A 24 -9.92 11.32 10.02
CA ALA A 24 -10.71 11.54 11.22
C ALA A 24 -12.14 12.06 10.97
N PRO A 25 -12.39 12.96 9.99
CA PRO A 25 -13.75 13.41 9.65
C PRO A 25 -14.61 12.34 8.96
N HIS A 26 -14.03 11.20 8.55
CA HIS A 26 -14.67 10.19 7.73
C HIS A 26 -14.74 8.85 8.49
N GLU A 27 -15.70 8.71 9.40
CA GLU A 27 -15.83 7.52 10.25
C GLU A 27 -15.83 6.18 9.48
N ARG A 28 -16.51 6.17 8.33
CA ARG A 28 -16.60 5.00 7.43
C ARG A 28 -15.25 4.57 6.83
N LEU A 29 -14.26 5.44 6.87
CA LEU A 29 -12.92 5.23 6.29
C LEU A 29 -11.86 4.92 7.35
N ARG A 30 -12.21 4.88 8.65
CA ARG A 30 -11.23 4.65 9.74
C ARG A 30 -10.46 3.34 9.64
N TRP A 31 -10.99 2.34 8.93
CA TRP A 31 -10.32 1.06 8.70
C TRP A 31 -9.18 1.15 7.66
N ILE A 32 -9.07 2.24 6.92
CA ILE A 32 -8.05 2.42 5.89
C ILE A 32 -6.68 2.66 6.55
N THR A 33 -5.69 1.89 6.10
CA THR A 33 -4.29 2.01 6.53
C THR A 33 -3.40 2.17 5.29
N PRO A 34 -2.09 2.50 5.42
CA PRO A 34 -1.18 2.49 4.27
C PRO A 34 -1.16 1.13 3.54
N HIS A 35 -1.43 0.03 4.24
CA HIS A 35 -1.53 -1.29 3.64
C HIS A 35 -2.74 -1.42 2.69
N SER A 36 -3.86 -0.74 2.97
CA SER A 36 -5.03 -0.73 2.09
C SER A 36 -4.65 -0.19 0.71
N PHE A 37 -3.88 0.90 0.63
CA PHE A 37 -3.39 1.46 -0.63
C PHE A 37 -2.48 0.48 -1.38
N ARG A 38 -1.53 -0.15 -0.68
CA ARG A 38 -0.63 -1.15 -1.28
C ARG A 38 -1.44 -2.30 -1.91
N ARG A 39 -2.48 -2.78 -1.24
CA ARG A 39 -3.36 -3.85 -1.76
C ARG A 39 -4.17 -3.39 -2.96
N SER A 40 -4.73 -2.18 -2.91
CA SER A 40 -5.51 -1.62 -4.03
C SER A 40 -4.65 -1.48 -5.29
N VAL A 41 -3.45 -0.91 -5.17
CA VAL A 41 -2.50 -0.78 -6.29
C VAL A 41 -2.14 -2.15 -6.87
N GLY A 42 -1.82 -3.14 -6.02
CA GLY A 42 -1.52 -4.49 -6.49
C GLY A 42 -2.69 -5.14 -7.23
N THR A 43 -3.93 -4.85 -6.84
CA THR A 43 -5.14 -5.36 -7.49
C THR A 43 -5.32 -4.73 -8.88
N VAL A 44 -5.27 -3.40 -8.97
CA VAL A 44 -5.39 -2.68 -10.25
C VAL A 44 -4.29 -3.10 -11.23
N VAL A 45 -3.04 -3.15 -10.77
CA VAL A 45 -1.93 -3.56 -11.64
C VAL A 45 -2.07 -5.01 -12.11
N ARG A 46 -2.56 -5.91 -11.25
CA ARG A 46 -2.83 -7.30 -11.65
C ARG A 46 -3.90 -7.37 -12.73
N ASP A 47 -4.99 -6.64 -12.55
CA ASP A 47 -6.16 -6.71 -13.42
C ASP A 47 -5.86 -6.11 -14.81
N GLU A 48 -5.02 -5.07 -14.86
CA GLU A 48 -4.68 -4.37 -16.11
C GLU A 48 -3.41 -4.91 -16.80
N LEU A 49 -2.41 -5.36 -16.02
CA LEU A 49 -1.05 -5.66 -16.51
C LEU A 49 -0.55 -7.07 -16.14
N GLY A 50 -1.36 -7.86 -15.44
CA GLY A 50 -1.02 -9.24 -15.06
C GLY A 50 -0.25 -9.38 -13.74
N VAL A 51 -0.10 -10.64 -13.33
CA VAL A 51 0.41 -11.01 -11.99
C VAL A 51 1.88 -10.66 -11.82
N GLU A 52 2.68 -10.79 -12.88
CA GLU A 52 4.11 -10.49 -12.89
C GLU A 52 4.37 -8.99 -12.67
N ALA A 53 3.61 -8.13 -13.35
CA ALA A 53 3.68 -6.68 -13.17
C ALA A 53 3.28 -6.27 -11.75
N ALA A 54 2.22 -6.88 -11.21
CA ALA A 54 1.79 -6.65 -9.84
C ALA A 54 2.85 -7.10 -8.82
N GLN A 55 3.53 -8.23 -9.07
CA GLN A 55 4.60 -8.72 -8.21
C GLN A 55 5.79 -7.75 -8.17
N GLN A 56 6.21 -7.24 -9.34
CA GLN A 56 7.27 -6.25 -9.45
C GLN A 56 6.89 -4.96 -8.73
N GLN A 57 5.68 -4.46 -8.96
CA GLN A 57 5.16 -3.26 -8.30
C GLN A 57 5.14 -3.39 -6.77
N LEU A 58 4.82 -4.58 -6.25
CA LEU A 58 4.82 -4.85 -4.83
C LEU A 58 6.22 -5.12 -4.28
N GLY A 59 7.24 -5.35 -5.12
CA GLY A 59 8.60 -5.66 -4.68
C GLY A 59 8.71 -7.03 -3.99
N HIS A 60 7.84 -7.98 -4.32
CA HIS A 60 7.91 -9.33 -3.77
C HIS A 60 9.04 -10.12 -4.45
N ARG A 61 10.10 -10.47 -3.70
CA ARG A 61 11.28 -11.22 -4.19
C ARG A 61 10.97 -12.66 -4.64
N GLN A 62 9.84 -13.24 -4.25
CA GLN A 62 9.43 -14.58 -4.66
C GLN A 62 7.92 -14.64 -4.91
N LEU A 63 7.51 -15.52 -5.83
CA LEU A 63 6.14 -15.92 -6.18
C LEU A 63 5.37 -16.61 -5.01
N ALA A 64 5.77 -16.36 -3.77
CA ALA A 64 5.12 -16.82 -2.55
C ALA A 64 4.09 -15.75 -2.18
N THR A 65 2.80 -15.90 -2.41
CA THR A 65 1.95 -16.98 -1.90
C THR A 65 0.66 -17.11 -2.74
N THR A 66 0.76 -17.33 -4.06
CA THR A 66 -0.44 -17.62 -4.88
C THR A 66 -0.17 -18.65 -5.98
N LYS A 67 0.41 -19.80 -5.62
CA LYS A 67 0.39 -21.01 -6.47
C LYS A 67 0.02 -22.31 -5.72
N ARG A 68 -0.44 -22.26 -4.47
CA ARG A 68 -0.72 -23.49 -3.68
C ARG A 68 -2.20 -23.81 -3.43
N HIS A 69 -3.15 -23.03 -3.94
CA HIS A 69 -4.60 -23.28 -3.71
C HIS A 69 -5.50 -23.07 -4.95
N TYR A 70 -4.95 -23.07 -6.16
CA TYR A 70 -5.74 -23.03 -7.40
C TYR A 70 -5.45 -24.24 -8.30
N VAL A 71 -5.55 -25.44 -7.71
CA VAL A 71 -5.82 -26.71 -8.41
C VAL A 71 -6.93 -27.41 -7.63
#